data_AF-A0A2E3CRQ7-F1
#
_entry.id   AF-A0A2E3CRQ7-F1
#
_cell.length_a   1.000
_cell.length_b   1.000
_cell.length_c   1.000
_cell.angle_alpha   90.00
_cell.angle_beta   90.00
_cell.angle_gamma   90.00
#
_symmetry.space_group_name_H-M   'P 1'
#
loop_
_entity.id
_entity.type
_entity.pdbx_description
1 polymer ?
#
loop_
_entity_poly.entity_id
_entity_poly.type
_entity_poly.pdbx_seq_one_letter_code
_entity_poly.pdbx_strand_id
1 'polypeptide(L)'
;MSAFRIEKDTLGEIQVPDDKYWAAQTQRSLENFEIGGQLMPNEIVRAFAVLKKASALVNAELTDFPKEKAQAIANACDEILSGDHDDQFPLVVWQTGSGTQSNMNVNEVVANRATEILGGDFRDEKLVSANDDVNKSQSSNDTFPTAMHMATYEKIVSETLPKISLLHDTLTAKAQHFMEVTKTGRTHLMDATPLTLGQEFSGYAMQLQRGTEAISDSLHRVRELALGGTAVGTGLNAPEGYDEAVAEKIAQLTGHPFVTAENKFEALSAHDAMVEISGSLKRVAVSLMH
;
A
#
# COMPACT_ATOMS: atom_id res chain seq x y z
N MET A 1 14.14 -19.79 -26.06
CA MET A 1 13.85 -18.35 -26.25
C MET A 1 12.40 -18.17 -25.88
N SER A 2 12.08 -17.26 -24.96
CA SER A 2 10.69 -16.92 -24.65
C SER A 2 10.01 -16.41 -25.92
N ALA A 3 8.78 -16.83 -26.18
CA ALA A 3 7.98 -16.21 -27.22
C ALA A 3 7.67 -14.75 -26.81
N PHE A 4 7.49 -13.87 -27.78
CA PHE A 4 7.13 -12.47 -27.56
C PHE A 4 5.85 -12.15 -28.34
N ARG A 5 5.04 -11.27 -27.77
CA ARG A 5 3.92 -10.62 -28.45
C ARG A 5 4.20 -9.14 -28.64
N ILE A 6 3.52 -8.54 -29.61
CA ILE A 6 3.61 -7.10 -29.87
C ILE A 6 2.50 -6.40 -29.10
N GLU A 7 2.89 -5.45 -28.24
CA GLU A 7 1.98 -4.53 -27.56
C GLU A 7 2.20 -3.12 -28.10
N LYS A 8 1.18 -2.26 -27.99
CA LYS A 8 1.24 -0.90 -28.53
C LYS A 8 0.69 0.12 -27.55
N ASP A 9 1.43 1.21 -27.38
CA ASP A 9 0.97 2.43 -26.71
C ASP A 9 1.06 3.63 -27.68
N THR A 10 0.92 4.84 -27.17
CA THR A 10 1.00 6.07 -27.96
C THR A 10 2.41 6.35 -28.52
N LEU A 11 3.46 5.71 -27.99
CA LEU A 11 4.84 5.84 -28.46
C LEU A 11 5.21 4.79 -29.52
N GLY A 12 4.35 3.79 -29.73
CA GLY A 12 4.50 2.79 -30.78
C GLY A 12 4.48 1.35 -30.25
N GLU A 13 4.97 0.44 -31.08
CA GLU A 13 5.02 -0.99 -30.78
C GLU A 13 6.22 -1.34 -29.87
N ILE A 14 6.05 -2.37 -29.04
CA ILE A 14 7.10 -2.91 -28.17
C ILE A 14 6.90 -4.42 -27.99
N GLN A 15 8.00 -5.17 -27.88
CA GLN A 15 7.96 -6.63 -27.65
C GLN A 15 7.80 -6.93 -26.16
N VAL A 16 6.79 -7.72 -25.81
CA VAL A 16 6.52 -8.15 -24.44
C VAL A 16 6.57 -9.67 -24.37
N PRO A 17 7.17 -10.29 -23.34
CA PRO A 17 7.15 -11.74 -23.19
C PRO A 17 5.72 -12.30 -23.21
N ASP A 18 5.49 -13.34 -24.01
CA ASP A 18 4.13 -13.86 -24.29
C ASP A 18 3.47 -14.53 -23.06
N ASP A 19 4.27 -14.95 -22.09
CA ASP A 19 3.86 -15.56 -20.83
C ASP A 19 3.56 -14.55 -19.72
N LYS A 20 3.62 -13.24 -19.99
CA LYS A 20 3.45 -12.17 -19.00
C LYS A 20 2.21 -11.33 -19.25
N TYR A 21 1.49 -11.00 -18.17
CA TYR A 21 0.25 -10.22 -18.23
C TYR A 21 0.47 -8.71 -18.34
N TRP A 22 1.64 -8.16 -18.00
CA TRP A 22 1.90 -6.73 -18.21
C TRP A 22 2.00 -6.41 -19.71
N ALA A 23 1.86 -5.13 -20.11
CA ALA A 23 1.82 -4.73 -21.52
C ALA A 23 2.82 -3.62 -21.84
N ALA A 24 2.50 -2.76 -22.82
CA ALA A 24 3.44 -1.83 -23.42
C ALA A 24 4.06 -0.84 -22.44
N GLN A 25 3.26 -0.23 -21.54
CA GLN A 25 3.77 0.82 -20.65
C GLN A 25 4.69 0.22 -19.57
N THR A 26 4.34 -0.96 -19.05
CA THR A 26 5.21 -1.67 -18.11
C THR A 26 6.51 -2.09 -18.77
N GLN A 27 6.45 -2.70 -19.95
CA GLN A 27 7.66 -3.13 -20.67
C GLN A 27 8.57 -1.94 -20.98
N ARG A 28 8.00 -0.83 -21.43
CA ARG A 28 8.75 0.39 -21.72
C ARG A 28 9.35 1.01 -20.46
N SER A 29 8.63 0.95 -19.33
CA SER A 29 9.17 1.38 -18.04
C SER A 29 10.33 0.50 -17.59
N LEU A 30 10.24 -0.82 -17.80
CA LEU A 30 11.29 -1.76 -17.45
C LEU A 30 12.59 -1.44 -18.21
N GLU A 31 12.51 -1.11 -19.50
CA GLU A 31 13.66 -0.73 -20.33
C GLU A 31 14.20 0.68 -20.04
N ASN A 32 13.34 1.62 -19.62
CA ASN A 32 13.75 3.01 -19.36
C ASN A 32 14.33 3.22 -17.96
N PHE A 33 13.92 2.41 -16.97
CA PHE A 33 14.29 2.55 -15.57
C PHE A 33 15.14 1.36 -15.09
N GLU A 34 16.26 1.11 -15.77
CA GLU A 34 17.27 0.11 -15.37
C GLU A 34 18.13 0.63 -14.20
N ILE A 35 17.49 0.99 -13.09
CA ILE A 35 18.13 1.65 -11.95
C ILE A 35 17.96 0.78 -10.70
N GLY A 36 19.10 0.36 -10.13
CA GLY A 36 19.12 -0.43 -8.90
C GLY A 36 18.61 -1.85 -9.09
N GLY A 37 17.94 -2.39 -8.08
CA GLY A 37 17.32 -3.73 -8.11
C GLY A 37 16.21 -3.91 -7.07
N GLN A 38 15.80 -2.83 -6.42
CA GLN A 38 14.70 -2.83 -5.48
C GLN A 38 13.40 -2.75 -6.26
N LEU A 39 12.71 -3.89 -6.35
CA LEU A 39 11.36 -3.94 -6.93
C LEU A 39 10.36 -3.20 -6.04
N MET A 40 9.25 -2.79 -6.63
CA MET A 40 8.12 -2.28 -5.86
C MET A 40 7.69 -3.33 -4.81
N PRO A 41 7.52 -2.96 -3.52
CA PRO A 41 7.10 -3.92 -2.51
C PRO A 41 5.75 -4.56 -2.82
N ASN A 42 5.61 -5.85 -2.56
CA ASN A 42 4.35 -6.59 -2.81
C ASN A 42 3.18 -6.00 -2.00
N GLU A 43 3.45 -5.37 -0.84
CA GLU A 43 2.42 -4.65 -0.09
C GLU A 43 1.77 -3.50 -0.89
N ILE A 44 2.54 -2.80 -1.72
CA ILE A 44 2.02 -1.74 -2.61
C ILE A 44 1.18 -2.36 -3.73
N VAL A 45 1.66 -3.46 -4.33
CA VAL A 45 0.93 -4.19 -5.38
C VAL A 45 -0.42 -4.71 -4.85
N ARG A 46 -0.44 -5.30 -3.66
CA ARG A 46 -1.66 -5.77 -3.00
C ARG A 46 -2.60 -4.62 -2.67
N ALA A 47 -2.09 -3.50 -2.19
CA ALA A 47 -2.90 -2.30 -1.96
C ALA A 47 -3.54 -1.78 -3.26
N PHE A 48 -2.79 -1.80 -4.37
CA PHE A 48 -3.35 -1.53 -5.69
C PHE A 48 -4.44 -2.52 -6.08
N ALA A 49 -4.24 -3.84 -5.89
CA ALA A 49 -5.28 -4.82 -6.20
C ALA A 49 -6.58 -4.56 -5.41
N VAL A 50 -6.49 -4.23 -4.12
CA VAL A 50 -7.67 -3.84 -3.33
C VAL A 50 -8.35 -2.60 -3.90
N LEU A 51 -7.61 -1.52 -4.17
CA LEU A 51 -8.23 -0.29 -4.66
C LEU A 51 -8.81 -0.46 -6.08
N LYS A 52 -8.17 -1.23 -6.97
CA LYS A 52 -8.71 -1.52 -8.31
C LYS A 52 -9.99 -2.35 -8.24
N LYS A 53 -10.03 -3.35 -7.34
CA LYS A 53 -11.25 -4.11 -7.04
C LYS A 53 -12.37 -3.19 -6.54
N ALA A 54 -12.08 -2.34 -5.55
CA ALA A 54 -13.06 -1.40 -5.01
C ALA A 54 -13.58 -0.43 -6.08
N SER A 55 -12.68 0.17 -6.86
CA SER A 55 -13.02 1.10 -7.95
C SER A 55 -13.90 0.45 -9.01
N ALA A 56 -13.61 -0.78 -9.43
CA ALA A 56 -14.43 -1.47 -10.44
C ALA A 56 -15.85 -1.74 -9.94
N LEU A 57 -15.99 -2.21 -8.70
CA LEU A 57 -17.29 -2.48 -8.08
C LEU A 57 -18.10 -1.19 -7.90
N VAL A 58 -17.47 -0.12 -7.40
CA VAL A 58 -18.13 1.18 -7.20
C VAL A 58 -18.50 1.82 -8.54
N ASN A 59 -17.67 1.72 -9.58
CA ASN A 59 -18.03 2.19 -10.91
C ASN A 59 -19.28 1.47 -11.45
N ALA A 60 -19.44 0.16 -11.20
CA ALA A 60 -20.63 -0.59 -11.61
C ALA A 60 -21.89 -0.27 -10.77
N GLU A 61 -21.71 0.30 -9.58
CA GLU A 61 -22.80 0.77 -8.72
C GLU A 61 -23.23 2.21 -9.07
N LEU A 62 -22.28 3.10 -9.37
CA LEU A 62 -22.52 4.55 -9.56
C LEU A 62 -22.69 4.98 -11.02
N THR A 63 -22.28 4.14 -11.99
CA THR A 63 -22.30 4.49 -13.41
C THR A 63 -22.95 3.40 -14.26
N ASP A 64 -22.84 3.50 -15.58
CA ASP A 64 -23.26 2.47 -16.55
C ASP A 64 -22.19 1.39 -16.79
N PHE A 65 -21.13 1.35 -15.97
CA PHE A 65 -20.04 0.39 -16.12
C PHE A 65 -20.54 -1.06 -16.04
N PRO A 66 -20.22 -1.93 -17.01
CA PRO A 66 -20.78 -3.29 -17.05
C PRO A 66 -20.40 -4.13 -15.82
N LYS A 67 -21.40 -4.69 -15.15
CA LYS A 67 -21.21 -5.53 -13.95
C LYS A 67 -20.33 -6.76 -14.19
N GLU A 68 -20.45 -7.37 -15.37
CA GLU A 68 -19.63 -8.53 -15.74
C GLU A 68 -18.14 -8.16 -15.84
N LYS A 69 -17.82 -7.01 -16.45
CA LYS A 69 -16.44 -6.48 -16.48
C LYS A 69 -15.94 -6.13 -15.09
N ALA A 70 -16.77 -5.48 -14.27
CA ALA A 70 -16.42 -5.16 -12.89
C ALA A 70 -16.08 -6.40 -12.07
N GLN A 71 -16.88 -7.47 -12.22
CA GLN A 71 -16.64 -8.73 -11.53
C GLN A 71 -15.38 -9.43 -12.05
N ALA A 72 -15.11 -9.41 -13.35
CA ALA A 72 -13.88 -9.97 -13.92
C ALA A 72 -12.62 -9.25 -13.39
N ILE A 73 -12.67 -7.92 -13.31
CA ILE A 73 -11.60 -7.10 -12.70
C ILE A 73 -11.43 -7.46 -11.22
N ALA A 74 -12.53 -7.57 -10.47
CA ALA A 74 -12.50 -7.94 -9.06
C ALA A 74 -11.87 -9.33 -8.86
N ASN A 75 -12.22 -10.31 -9.69
CA ASN A 75 -11.66 -11.66 -9.64
C ASN A 75 -10.17 -11.68 -9.97
N ALA A 76 -9.73 -10.92 -11.00
CA ALA A 76 -8.30 -10.78 -11.31
C ALA A 76 -7.52 -10.14 -10.16
N CYS A 77 -8.11 -9.16 -9.46
CA CYS A 77 -7.52 -8.58 -8.27
C CYS A 77 -7.44 -9.59 -7.11
N ASP A 78 -8.44 -10.46 -6.95
CA ASP A 78 -8.40 -11.52 -5.93
C ASP A 78 -7.27 -12.53 -6.17
N GLU A 79 -6.96 -12.86 -7.42
CA GLU A 79 -5.80 -13.69 -7.77
C GLU A 79 -4.45 -12.98 -7.48
N ILE A 80 -4.37 -11.65 -7.59
CA ILE A 80 -3.18 -10.90 -7.15
C ILE A 80 -3.07 -10.95 -5.62
N LEU A 81 -4.20 -10.85 -4.91
CA LEU A 81 -4.22 -10.88 -3.44
C LEU A 81 -3.90 -12.27 -2.86
N SER A 82 -4.17 -13.36 -3.58
CA SER A 82 -3.73 -14.72 -3.22
C SER A 82 -2.24 -14.96 -3.48
N GLY A 83 -1.56 -14.07 -4.24
CA GLY A 83 -0.16 -14.19 -4.60
C GLY A 83 0.10 -15.00 -5.88
N ASP A 84 -0.95 -15.32 -6.66
CA ASP A 84 -0.83 -16.15 -7.87
C ASP A 84 -0.06 -15.44 -9.01
N HIS A 85 0.08 -14.10 -8.92
CA HIS A 85 0.67 -13.24 -9.95
C HIS A 85 1.85 -12.39 -9.45
N ASP A 86 2.51 -12.76 -8.36
CA ASP A 86 3.62 -11.99 -7.77
C ASP A 86 4.79 -11.74 -8.76
N ASP A 87 4.93 -12.58 -9.80
CA ASP A 87 5.97 -12.46 -10.84
C ASP A 87 5.60 -11.53 -12.01
N GLN A 88 4.46 -10.83 -11.92
CA GLN A 88 3.90 -9.95 -12.96
C GLN A 88 4.18 -8.45 -12.73
N PHE A 89 4.95 -8.11 -11.69
CA PHE A 89 5.21 -6.73 -11.27
C PHE A 89 6.72 -6.42 -11.26
N PRO A 90 7.37 -6.29 -12.44
CA PRO A 90 8.82 -6.26 -12.55
C PRO A 90 9.44 -4.88 -12.29
N LEU A 91 8.63 -3.85 -12.01
CA LEU A 91 9.10 -2.47 -11.95
C LEU A 91 9.85 -2.16 -10.66
N VAL A 92 10.93 -1.40 -10.81
CA VAL A 92 11.74 -0.91 -9.69
C VAL A 92 11.08 0.25 -8.96
N VAL A 93 11.46 0.46 -7.70
CA VAL A 93 11.09 1.65 -6.91
C VAL A 93 11.52 2.94 -7.60
N TRP A 94 12.66 2.92 -8.30
CA TRP A 94 13.29 4.07 -8.95
C TRP A 94 12.66 4.37 -10.32
N GLN A 95 11.39 4.77 -10.31
CA GLN A 95 10.58 5.12 -11.49
C GLN A 95 10.10 6.58 -11.42
N THR A 96 9.01 6.95 -12.11
CA THR A 96 8.41 8.29 -11.95
C THR A 96 8.01 8.55 -10.49
N GLY A 97 8.17 9.79 -10.03
CA GLY A 97 7.84 10.20 -8.66
C GLY A 97 6.35 10.08 -8.32
N SER A 98 5.46 10.07 -9.32
CA SER A 98 4.01 9.87 -9.14
C SER A 98 3.61 8.39 -9.09
N GLY A 99 4.54 7.45 -9.29
CA GLY A 99 4.23 6.01 -9.34
C GLY A 99 3.34 5.58 -10.51
N THR A 100 3.21 6.42 -11.55
CA THR A 100 2.36 6.16 -12.73
C THR A 100 2.68 4.82 -13.40
N GLN A 101 3.96 4.42 -13.49
CA GLN A 101 4.28 3.15 -14.14
C GLN A 101 3.83 1.94 -13.31
N SER A 102 3.95 1.96 -11.98
CA SER A 102 3.34 0.90 -11.15
C SER A 102 1.81 0.89 -11.21
N ASN A 103 1.15 2.06 -11.23
CA ASN A 103 -0.30 2.11 -11.45
C ASN A 103 -0.68 1.44 -12.79
N MET A 104 0.03 1.80 -13.87
CA MET A 104 -0.20 1.19 -15.18
C MET A 104 0.15 -0.29 -15.23
N ASN A 105 1.18 -0.72 -14.51
CA ASN A 105 1.54 -2.13 -14.42
C ASN A 105 0.40 -2.95 -13.80
N VAL A 106 -0.20 -2.49 -12.72
CA VAL A 106 -1.37 -3.17 -12.15
C VAL A 106 -2.56 -3.11 -13.11
N ASN A 107 -2.80 -1.96 -13.75
CA ASN A 107 -3.88 -1.83 -14.74
C ASN A 107 -3.73 -2.83 -15.90
N GLU A 108 -2.54 -2.96 -16.47
CA GLU A 108 -2.26 -3.85 -17.61
C GLU A 108 -2.40 -5.32 -17.21
N VAL A 109 -1.83 -5.72 -16.06
CA VAL A 109 -1.93 -7.09 -15.55
C VAL A 109 -3.39 -7.46 -15.27
N VAL A 110 -4.11 -6.61 -14.55
CA VAL A 110 -5.53 -6.82 -14.22
C VAL A 110 -6.40 -6.86 -15.48
N ALA A 111 -6.17 -5.98 -16.46
CA ALA A 111 -6.94 -5.94 -17.70
C ALA A 111 -6.75 -7.21 -18.55
N ASN A 112 -5.49 -7.63 -18.74
CA ASN A 112 -5.20 -8.82 -19.52
C ASN A 112 -5.74 -10.08 -18.82
N ARG A 113 -5.61 -10.17 -17.48
CA ARG A 113 -6.16 -11.30 -16.74
C ARG A 113 -7.70 -11.30 -16.72
N ALA A 114 -8.34 -10.15 -16.54
CA ALA A 114 -9.79 -10.03 -16.60
C ALA A 114 -10.34 -10.37 -17.99
N THR A 115 -9.59 -10.10 -19.06
CA THR A 115 -9.95 -10.52 -20.43
C THR A 115 -10.03 -12.05 -20.54
N GLU A 116 -9.06 -12.78 -19.98
CA GLU A 116 -9.12 -14.25 -19.95
C GLU A 116 -10.26 -14.78 -19.08
N ILE A 117 -10.55 -14.13 -17.95
CA ILE A 117 -11.69 -14.49 -17.08
C ILE A 117 -13.02 -14.35 -17.82
N LEU A 118 -13.13 -13.38 -18.74
CA LEU A 118 -14.29 -13.20 -19.63
C LEU A 118 -14.30 -14.17 -20.83
N GLY A 119 -13.31 -15.05 -20.94
CA GLY A 119 -13.19 -16.02 -22.03
C GLY A 119 -12.54 -15.48 -23.31
N GLY A 120 -11.94 -14.29 -23.27
CA GLY A 120 -11.15 -13.73 -24.36
C GLY A 120 -9.68 -14.17 -24.32
N ASP A 121 -8.94 -13.86 -25.38
CA ASP A 121 -7.47 -13.97 -25.42
C ASP A 121 -6.88 -12.57 -25.53
N PHE A 122 -6.19 -12.11 -24.49
CA PHE A 122 -5.61 -10.77 -24.45
C PHE A 122 -4.49 -10.56 -25.49
N ARG A 123 -4.01 -11.64 -26.13
CA ARG A 123 -3.04 -11.62 -27.24
C ARG A 123 -3.68 -11.28 -28.57
N ASP A 124 -5.00 -11.47 -28.70
CA ASP A 124 -5.77 -11.18 -29.92
C ASP A 124 -6.64 -9.94 -29.72
N GLU A 125 -7.58 -10.00 -28.77
CA GLU A 125 -8.51 -8.90 -28.49
C GLU A 125 -8.66 -8.67 -26.98
N LYS A 126 -8.41 -7.44 -26.54
CA LYS A 126 -8.55 -7.03 -25.14
C LYS A 126 -9.98 -6.61 -24.86
N LEU A 127 -10.75 -7.50 -24.23
CA LEU A 127 -12.12 -7.23 -23.78
C LEU A 127 -12.18 -6.19 -22.65
N VAL A 128 -11.09 -6.04 -21.89
CA VAL A 128 -10.93 -5.08 -20.81
C VAL A 128 -9.79 -4.11 -21.11
N SER A 129 -10.07 -2.80 -21.09
CA SER A 129 -9.08 -1.73 -21.28
C SER A 129 -8.38 -1.40 -19.97
N ALA A 130 -7.04 -1.41 -19.97
CA ALA A 130 -6.24 -1.00 -18.81
C ALA A 130 -6.56 0.43 -18.35
N ASN A 131 -6.77 1.35 -19.29
CA ASN A 131 -7.07 2.74 -18.94
C ASN A 131 -8.58 2.99 -18.77
N ASP A 132 -9.39 2.53 -19.71
CA ASP A 132 -10.80 2.96 -19.79
C ASP A 132 -11.72 2.14 -18.89
N ASP A 133 -11.31 0.90 -18.55
CA ASP A 133 -12.05 0.02 -17.65
C ASP A 133 -11.36 -0.06 -16.27
N VAL A 134 -10.10 -0.52 -16.20
CA VAL A 134 -9.42 -0.74 -14.89
C VAL A 134 -9.05 0.57 -14.19
N ASN A 135 -8.63 1.59 -14.94
CA ASN A 135 -8.29 2.92 -14.42
C ASN A 135 -9.45 3.93 -14.49
N LYS A 136 -10.68 3.46 -14.74
CA LYS A 136 -11.87 4.32 -14.80
C LYS A 136 -12.05 5.09 -13.49
N SER A 137 -12.31 6.40 -13.58
CA SER A 137 -12.51 7.32 -12.44
C SER A 137 -11.27 7.56 -11.57
N GLN A 138 -10.07 7.25 -12.08
CA GLN A 138 -8.82 7.29 -11.32
C GLN A 138 -7.71 8.06 -12.06
N SER A 139 -6.71 8.51 -11.32
CA SER A 139 -5.43 9.01 -11.81
C SER A 139 -4.28 8.25 -11.14
N SER A 140 -3.09 8.21 -11.74
CA SER A 140 -1.92 7.75 -10.97
C SER A 140 -1.68 8.62 -9.74
N ASN A 141 -2.05 9.90 -9.82
CA ASN A 141 -1.76 10.89 -8.80
C ASN A 141 -2.56 10.64 -7.53
N ASP A 142 -3.79 10.13 -7.61
CA ASP A 142 -4.61 9.80 -6.44
C ASP A 142 -4.59 8.31 -6.08
N THR A 143 -4.26 7.41 -7.02
CA THR A 143 -4.14 5.97 -6.75
C THR A 143 -2.85 5.58 -6.04
N PHE A 144 -1.69 6.13 -6.42
CA PHE A 144 -0.42 5.75 -5.78
C PHE A 144 -0.34 6.19 -4.31
N PRO A 145 -0.71 7.43 -3.93
CA PRO A 145 -0.77 7.82 -2.52
C PRO A 145 -1.77 6.98 -1.72
N THR A 146 -2.90 6.61 -2.34
CA THR A 146 -3.88 5.69 -1.73
C THR A 146 -3.26 4.32 -1.45
N ALA A 147 -2.56 3.72 -2.43
CA ALA A 147 -1.87 2.44 -2.24
C ALA A 147 -0.78 2.54 -1.15
N MET A 148 -0.03 3.65 -1.12
CA MET A 148 0.98 3.92 -0.10
C MET A 148 0.40 3.96 1.32
N HIS A 149 -0.71 4.67 1.50
CA HIS A 149 -1.41 4.77 2.79
C HIS A 149 -1.97 3.41 3.23
N MET A 150 -2.62 2.69 2.32
CA MET A 150 -3.18 1.37 2.58
C MET A 150 -2.11 0.34 2.97
N ALA A 151 -1.02 0.26 2.20
CA ALA A 151 0.10 -0.64 2.48
C ALA A 151 0.76 -0.32 3.83
N THR A 152 0.94 0.97 4.13
CA THR A 152 1.53 1.43 5.40
C THR A 152 0.63 1.04 6.58
N TYR A 153 -0.67 1.33 6.49
CA TYR A 153 -1.63 1.00 7.53
C TYR A 153 -1.66 -0.50 7.81
N GLU A 154 -1.83 -1.31 6.75
CA GLU A 154 -1.86 -2.77 6.84
C GLU A 154 -0.60 -3.32 7.50
N LYS A 155 0.59 -2.91 7.05
CA LYS A 155 1.85 -3.42 7.58
C LYS A 155 2.05 -3.05 9.06
N ILE A 156 1.61 -1.87 9.46
CA ILE A 156 1.75 -1.43 10.85
C ILE A 156 0.79 -2.19 11.76
N VAL A 157 -0.46 -2.36 11.35
CA VAL A 157 -1.49 -3.02 12.16
C VAL A 157 -1.28 -4.53 12.22
N SER A 158 -0.94 -5.17 11.10
CA SER A 158 -0.79 -6.64 11.02
C SER A 158 0.55 -7.13 11.58
N GLU A 159 1.61 -6.33 11.51
CA GLU A 159 2.96 -6.80 11.82
C GLU A 159 3.66 -5.99 12.91
N THR A 160 3.76 -4.66 12.73
CA THR A 160 4.59 -3.82 13.61
C THR A 160 4.01 -3.71 15.02
N LEU A 161 2.75 -3.31 15.16
CA LEU A 161 2.10 -3.13 16.46
C LEU A 161 2.02 -4.44 17.27
N PRO A 162 1.64 -5.59 16.69
CA PRO A 162 1.65 -6.87 17.42
C PRO A 162 3.04 -7.25 17.92
N LYS A 163 4.10 -7.05 17.12
CA LYS A 163 5.47 -7.36 17.52
C LYS A 163 5.99 -6.45 18.64
N ILE A 164 5.66 -5.15 18.60
CA ILE A 164 5.98 -4.22 19.69
C ILE A 164 5.22 -4.61 20.96
N SER A 165 3.93 -4.96 20.85
CA SER A 165 3.12 -5.41 21.99
C SER A 165 3.69 -6.66 22.64
N LEU A 166 4.12 -7.65 21.85
CA LEU A 166 4.75 -8.86 22.37
C LEU A 166 6.01 -8.55 23.19
N LEU A 167 6.87 -7.65 22.69
CA LEU A 167 8.07 -7.23 23.42
C LEU A 167 7.71 -6.45 24.69
N HIS A 168 6.75 -5.53 24.60
CA HIS A 168 6.23 -4.79 25.75
C HIS A 168 5.75 -5.72 26.87
N ASP A 169 4.93 -6.71 26.54
CA ASP A 169 4.35 -7.63 27.52
C ASP A 169 5.43 -8.51 28.15
N THR A 170 6.40 -8.94 27.34
CA THR A 170 7.57 -9.69 27.81
C THR A 170 8.41 -8.88 28.79
N LEU A 171 8.71 -7.62 28.47
CA LEU A 171 9.47 -6.72 29.35
C LEU A 171 8.70 -6.40 30.63
N THR A 172 7.38 -6.21 30.54
CA THR A 172 6.50 -5.98 31.69
C THR A 172 6.51 -7.18 32.65
N ALA A 173 6.38 -8.41 32.12
CA ALA A 173 6.45 -9.62 32.92
C ALA A 173 7.82 -9.79 33.59
N LYS A 174 8.92 -9.47 32.89
CA LYS A 174 10.26 -9.48 33.46
C LYS A 174 10.46 -8.41 34.53
N ALA A 175 9.93 -7.20 34.32
CA ALA A 175 9.96 -6.14 35.31
C ALA A 175 9.31 -6.57 36.63
N GLN A 176 8.15 -7.23 36.56
CA GLN A 176 7.48 -7.79 37.75
C GLN A 176 8.32 -8.88 38.43
N HIS A 177 8.86 -9.82 37.65
CA HIS A 177 9.68 -10.92 38.19
C HIS A 177 10.97 -10.43 38.86
N PHE A 178 11.54 -9.31 38.40
CA PHE A 178 12.78 -8.75 38.91
C PHE A 178 12.60 -7.69 39.99
N MET A 179 11.38 -7.48 40.50
CA MET A 179 11.10 -6.40 41.44
C MET A 179 11.84 -6.55 42.77
N GLU A 180 12.18 -7.76 43.18
CA GLU A 180 12.92 -8.01 44.44
C GLU A 180 14.46 -8.04 44.25
N VAL A 181 14.96 -7.92 43.02
CA VAL A 181 16.40 -8.00 42.71
C VAL A 181 17.03 -6.62 42.78
N THR A 182 17.62 -6.27 43.93
CA THR A 182 18.35 -5.00 44.10
C THR A 182 19.67 -5.00 43.33
N LYS A 183 19.96 -3.91 42.62
CA LYS A 183 21.22 -3.66 41.90
C LYS A 183 21.76 -2.26 42.19
N THR A 184 23.03 -2.03 41.87
CA THR A 184 23.59 -0.67 41.83
C THR A 184 23.06 0.09 40.61
N GLY A 185 22.65 1.34 40.81
CA GLY A 185 22.31 2.24 39.71
C GLY A 185 23.57 2.76 39.01
N ARG A 186 23.42 3.26 37.78
CA ARG A 186 24.49 3.98 37.09
C ARG A 186 24.00 5.26 36.46
N THR A 187 24.67 6.37 36.76
CA THR A 187 24.51 7.66 36.08
C THR A 187 25.88 8.10 35.58
N HIS A 188 25.97 8.61 34.36
CA HIS A 188 27.26 8.86 33.70
C HIS A 188 28.18 7.61 33.66
N LEU A 189 27.60 6.41 33.64
CA LEU A 189 28.28 5.11 33.75
C LEU A 189 29.03 4.86 35.08
N MET A 190 28.87 5.73 36.09
CA MET A 190 29.46 5.59 37.42
C MET A 190 28.45 5.02 38.41
N ASP A 191 28.93 4.38 39.49
CA ASP A 191 28.08 3.81 40.54
C ASP A 191 27.21 4.88 41.21
N ALA A 192 25.93 4.55 41.45
CA ALA A 192 24.94 5.43 42.06
C ALA A 192 24.14 4.71 43.16
N THR A 193 23.09 5.35 43.66
CA THR A 193 22.17 4.76 44.65
C THR A 193 21.44 3.52 44.10
N PRO A 194 21.05 2.56 44.95
CA PRO A 194 20.38 1.35 44.50
C PRO A 194 19.00 1.57 43.88
N LEU A 195 18.62 0.66 43.00
CA LEU A 195 17.26 0.43 42.49
C LEU A 195 17.07 -1.08 42.27
N THR A 196 15.85 -1.52 41.99
CA THR A 196 15.63 -2.93 41.61
C THR A 196 15.79 -3.10 40.10
N LEU A 197 16.21 -4.29 39.66
CA LEU A 197 16.27 -4.63 38.24
C LEU A 197 14.86 -4.55 37.60
N GLY A 198 13.82 -4.83 38.39
CA GLY A 198 12.43 -4.62 37.98
C GLY A 198 12.08 -3.16 37.69
N GLN A 199 12.55 -2.22 38.51
CA GLN A 199 12.37 -0.78 38.27
C GLN A 199 13.05 -0.34 36.97
N GLU A 200 14.27 -0.82 36.70
CA GLU A 200 14.97 -0.55 35.44
C GLU A 200 14.20 -1.07 34.22
N PHE A 201 13.76 -2.33 34.25
CA PHE A 201 12.99 -2.94 33.17
C PHE A 201 11.62 -2.29 32.95
N SER A 202 11.01 -1.75 34.01
CA SER A 202 9.75 -1.00 33.90
C SER A 202 9.91 0.27 33.04
N GLY A 203 11.11 0.87 33.02
CA GLY A 203 11.43 1.98 32.13
C GLY A 203 11.39 1.56 30.66
N TYR A 204 11.99 0.41 30.32
CA TYR A 204 11.99 -0.12 28.95
C TYR A 204 10.58 -0.45 28.46
N ALA A 205 9.77 -1.11 29.30
CA ALA A 205 8.37 -1.39 28.99
C ALA A 205 7.58 -0.10 28.74
N MET A 206 7.73 0.92 29.60
CA MET A 206 7.06 2.20 29.43
C MET A 206 7.47 2.91 28.13
N GLN A 207 8.73 2.81 27.70
CA GLN A 207 9.18 3.39 26.42
C GLN A 207 8.45 2.77 25.22
N LEU A 208 8.26 1.44 25.23
CA LEU A 208 7.50 0.75 24.19
C LEU A 208 6.03 1.12 24.22
N GLN A 209 5.42 1.22 25.40
CA GLN A 209 4.02 1.67 25.53
C GLN A 209 3.83 3.05 24.88
N ARG A 210 4.69 4.03 25.21
CA ARG A 210 4.61 5.38 24.63
C ARG A 210 4.93 5.41 23.14
N GLY A 211 5.75 4.49 22.67
CA GLY A 211 6.01 4.26 21.25
C GLY A 211 4.77 3.78 20.50
N THR A 212 4.09 2.77 21.05
CA THR A 212 2.83 2.22 20.52
C THR A 212 1.71 3.26 20.47
N GLU A 213 1.58 4.09 21.52
CA GLU A 213 0.63 5.21 21.54
C GLU A 213 0.90 6.20 20.39
N ALA A 214 2.16 6.61 20.20
CA ALA A 214 2.52 7.54 19.12
C ALA A 214 2.25 6.96 17.71
N ILE A 215 2.53 5.67 17.49
CA ILE A 215 2.21 5.00 16.22
C ILE A 215 0.70 4.95 16.00
N SER A 216 -0.05 4.53 17.02
CA SER A 216 -1.52 4.43 16.96
C SER A 216 -2.16 5.79 16.66
N ASP A 217 -1.65 6.85 17.29
CA ASP A 217 -2.10 8.21 17.00
C ASP A 217 -1.88 8.53 15.52
N SER A 218 -0.66 8.36 14.99
CA SER A 218 -0.33 8.62 13.57
C SER A 218 -1.23 7.87 12.58
N LEU A 219 -1.71 6.66 12.91
CA LEU A 219 -2.62 5.90 12.05
C LEU A 219 -3.96 6.61 11.77
N HIS A 220 -4.39 7.55 12.60
CA HIS A 220 -5.59 8.33 12.34
C HIS A 220 -5.49 9.20 11.08
N ARG A 221 -4.29 9.68 10.73
CA ARG A 221 -4.02 10.44 9.49
C ARG A 221 -3.74 9.49 8.32
N VAL A 222 -3.03 8.39 8.57
CA VAL A 222 -2.68 7.40 7.53
C VAL A 222 -3.92 6.75 6.91
N ARG A 223 -5.03 6.61 7.65
CA ARG A 223 -6.26 5.99 7.12
C ARG A 223 -7.02 6.85 6.11
N GLU A 224 -6.65 8.12 5.93
CA GLU A 224 -7.26 9.00 4.94
C GLU A 224 -6.70 8.73 3.54
N LEU A 225 -7.58 8.55 2.56
CA LEU A 225 -7.23 8.14 1.20
C LEU A 225 -7.40 9.28 0.18
N ALA A 226 -6.43 9.43 -0.71
CA ALA A 226 -6.43 10.46 -1.75
C ALA A 226 -7.38 10.16 -2.92
N LEU A 227 -7.81 8.89 -3.08
CA LEU A 227 -8.59 8.41 -4.21
C LEU A 227 -9.87 9.24 -4.42
N GLY A 228 -10.13 9.58 -5.68
CA GLY A 228 -11.20 10.50 -6.07
C GLY A 228 -10.76 11.96 -6.17
N GLY A 229 -9.54 12.30 -5.75
CA GLY A 229 -8.92 13.60 -6.08
C GLY A 229 -8.51 13.74 -7.55
N THR A 230 -8.40 12.62 -8.27
CA THR A 230 -7.98 12.51 -9.67
C THR A 230 -6.64 13.22 -9.94
N ALA A 231 -6.53 14.02 -11.01
CA ALA A 231 -5.24 14.51 -11.49
C ALA A 231 -4.61 15.57 -10.58
N VAL A 232 -5.44 16.45 -9.99
CA VAL A 232 -4.97 17.67 -9.29
C VAL A 232 -5.76 18.00 -8.01
N GLY A 233 -6.64 17.10 -7.55
CA GLY A 233 -7.41 17.25 -6.31
C GLY A 233 -8.85 17.75 -6.50
N THR A 234 -9.26 18.07 -7.72
CA THR A 234 -10.61 18.60 -8.00
C THR A 234 -11.68 17.52 -8.15
N GLY A 235 -11.28 16.26 -8.32
CA GLY A 235 -12.21 15.16 -8.62
C GLY A 235 -12.76 15.16 -10.05
N LEU A 236 -12.21 15.99 -10.94
CA LEU A 236 -12.63 16.00 -12.35
C LEU A 236 -12.47 14.61 -12.97
N ASN A 237 -13.49 14.14 -13.70
CA ASN A 237 -13.63 12.81 -14.30
C ASN A 237 -13.93 11.65 -13.33
N ALA A 238 -14.13 11.91 -12.04
CA ALA A 238 -14.77 10.96 -11.13
C ALA A 238 -16.28 11.27 -11.04
N PRO A 239 -17.17 10.26 -10.95
CA PRO A 239 -18.59 10.50 -10.73
C PRO A 239 -18.85 11.11 -9.35
N GLU A 240 -19.99 11.79 -9.21
CA GLU A 240 -20.40 12.37 -7.92
C GLU A 240 -20.53 11.27 -6.85
N GLY A 241 -19.98 11.52 -5.66
CA GLY A 241 -19.97 10.55 -4.55
C GLY A 241 -18.96 9.40 -4.69
N TYR A 242 -18.13 9.39 -5.74
CA TYR A 242 -17.17 8.31 -5.98
C TYR A 242 -16.16 8.11 -4.85
N ASP A 243 -15.63 9.20 -4.31
CA ASP A 243 -14.54 9.18 -3.32
C ASP A 243 -15.00 8.59 -1.98
N GLU A 244 -16.17 9.00 -1.48
CA GLU A 244 -16.81 8.40 -0.31
C GLU A 244 -17.13 6.92 -0.54
N ALA A 245 -17.76 6.58 -1.66
CA ALA A 245 -18.18 5.20 -1.96
C ALA A 245 -16.98 4.25 -2.11
N VAL A 246 -15.90 4.68 -2.77
CA VAL A 246 -14.71 3.85 -2.94
C VAL A 246 -13.93 3.69 -1.65
N ALA A 247 -13.84 4.73 -0.82
CA ALA A 247 -13.23 4.60 0.51
C ALA A 247 -14.03 3.64 1.41
N GLU A 248 -15.36 3.72 1.38
CA GLU A 248 -16.22 2.79 2.11
C GLU A 248 -16.03 1.35 1.60
N LYS A 249 -15.98 1.15 0.29
CA LYS A 249 -15.73 -0.17 -0.30
C LYS A 249 -14.36 -0.72 0.10
N ILE A 250 -13.32 0.10 0.11
CA ILE A 250 -11.97 -0.30 0.56
C ILE A 250 -12.01 -0.69 2.05
N ALA A 251 -12.69 0.08 2.89
CA ALA A 251 -12.86 -0.24 4.31
C ALA A 251 -13.61 -1.57 4.50
N GLN A 252 -14.67 -1.83 3.74
CA GLN A 252 -15.40 -3.10 3.76
C GLN A 252 -14.53 -4.30 3.34
N LEU A 253 -13.74 -4.13 2.27
CA LEU A 253 -12.88 -5.20 1.74
C LEU A 253 -11.71 -5.54 2.67
N THR A 254 -11.19 -4.56 3.39
CA THR A 254 -10.00 -4.72 4.24
C THR A 254 -10.31 -4.94 5.71
N GLY A 255 -11.49 -4.52 6.17
CA GLY A 255 -11.83 -4.45 7.59
C GLY A 255 -11.16 -3.29 8.34
N HIS A 256 -10.43 -2.42 7.64
CA HIS A 256 -9.75 -1.26 8.21
C HIS A 256 -10.59 0.00 8.12
N PRO A 257 -10.40 0.97 9.03
CA PRO A 257 -11.23 2.17 9.11
C PRO A 257 -10.79 3.26 8.11
N PHE A 258 -10.55 2.87 6.85
CA PHE A 258 -10.19 3.81 5.79
C PHE A 258 -11.34 4.77 5.49
N VAL A 259 -11.00 6.03 5.22
CA VAL A 259 -11.95 7.08 4.88
C VAL A 259 -11.40 7.94 3.75
N THR A 260 -12.27 8.65 3.05
CA THR A 260 -11.86 9.64 2.05
C THR A 260 -11.15 10.81 2.75
N ALA A 261 -10.06 11.33 2.19
CA ALA A 261 -9.35 12.47 2.77
C ALA A 261 -10.22 13.74 2.72
N GLU A 262 -10.22 14.51 3.82
CA GLU A 262 -11.02 15.74 3.93
C GLU A 262 -10.62 16.79 2.88
N ASN A 263 -9.34 16.83 2.52
CA ASN A 263 -8.81 17.74 1.51
C ASN A 263 -7.92 17.00 0.50
N LYS A 264 -8.43 16.84 -0.73
CA LYS A 264 -7.69 16.15 -1.80
C LYS A 264 -6.46 16.91 -2.31
N PHE A 265 -6.40 18.23 -2.13
CA PHE A 265 -5.21 18.99 -2.54
C PHE A 265 -4.04 18.73 -1.59
N GLU A 266 -4.30 18.67 -0.29
CA GLU A 266 -3.30 18.28 0.72
C GLU A 266 -2.82 16.84 0.45
N ALA A 267 -3.74 15.90 0.32
CA ALA A 267 -3.42 14.48 0.14
C ALA A 267 -2.60 14.16 -1.13
N LEU A 268 -2.62 15.06 -2.13
CA LEU A 268 -1.84 14.92 -3.37
C LEU A 268 -0.54 15.74 -3.38
N SER A 269 -0.52 16.89 -2.70
CA SER A 269 0.61 17.82 -2.74
C SER A 269 1.66 17.58 -1.65
N ALA A 270 1.26 16.90 -0.57
CA ALA A 270 2.11 16.57 0.56
C ALA A 270 1.89 15.11 1.00
N HIS A 271 2.85 14.60 1.77
CA HIS A 271 2.77 13.28 2.39
C HIS A 271 3.08 13.40 3.89
N ASP A 272 2.47 14.39 4.54
CA ASP A 272 2.74 14.73 5.94
C ASP A 272 2.32 13.59 6.88
N ALA A 273 1.24 12.88 6.57
CA ALA A 273 0.85 11.64 7.27
C ALA A 273 1.97 10.58 7.24
N MET A 274 2.69 10.45 6.12
CA MET A 274 3.82 9.53 5.97
C MET A 274 5.06 10.01 6.73
N VAL A 275 5.30 11.32 6.75
CA VAL A 275 6.37 11.92 7.56
C VAL A 275 6.11 11.69 9.05
N GLU A 276 4.86 11.87 9.49
CA GLU A 276 4.46 11.71 10.88
C GLU A 276 4.61 10.26 11.35
N ILE A 277 4.07 9.29 10.60
CA ILE A 277 4.21 7.87 10.96
C ILE A 277 5.68 7.42 10.95
N SER A 278 6.51 7.93 10.02
CA SER A 278 7.95 7.70 10.02
C SER A 278 8.63 8.30 11.26
N GLY A 279 8.19 9.47 11.71
CA GLY A 279 8.62 10.08 12.97
C GLY A 279 8.28 9.22 14.21
N SER A 280 7.07 8.68 14.26
CA SER A 280 6.62 7.77 15.32
C SER A 280 7.41 6.45 15.31
N LEU A 281 7.69 5.88 14.14
CA LEU A 281 8.56 4.70 14.00
C LEU A 281 9.99 5.00 14.46
N LYS A 282 10.53 6.17 14.11
CA LYS A 282 11.87 6.62 14.56
C LYS A 282 11.94 6.76 16.08
N ARG A 283 10.87 7.23 16.73
CA ARG A 283 10.79 7.28 18.20
C ARG A 283 10.92 5.88 18.82
N VAL A 284 10.26 4.88 18.24
CA VAL A 284 10.40 3.49 18.70
C VAL A 284 11.81 2.98 18.44
N ALA A 285 12.39 3.26 17.28
CA ALA A 285 13.76 2.85 16.95
C ALA A 285 14.79 3.41 17.96
N VAL A 286 14.68 4.67 18.35
CA VAL A 286 15.52 5.27 19.41
C VAL A 286 15.30 4.57 20.75
N SER A 287 14.05 4.24 21.09
CA SER A 287 13.72 3.52 22.33
C SER A 287 14.32 2.10 22.37
N LEU A 288 14.42 1.44 21.21
CA LEU A 288 14.99 0.10 21.08
C LEU A 288 16.53 0.07 21.08
N MET A 289 17.21 1.22 20.96
CA MET A 289 18.67 1.32 20.99
C MET A 289 19.26 1.24 22.42
N HIS A 290 18.40 1.17 23.43
CA HIS A 290 18.77 1.18 24.85
C HIS A 290 19.63 -0.02 25.29
#